data_AF-A0A2E9DZ85-F1
#
_entry.id   AF-A0A2E9DZ85-F1
#
_cell.length_a   1.000
_cell.length_b   1.000
_cell.length_c   1.000
_cell.angle_alpha   90.00
_cell.angle_beta   90.00
_cell.angle_gamma   90.00
#
_symmetry.space_group_name_H-M   'P 1'
#
loop_
_entity.id
_entity.type
_entity.pdbx_description
1 polymer ?
#
loop_
_entity_poly.entity_id
_entity_poly.type
_entity_poly.pdbx_seq_one_letter_code
_entity_poly.pdbx_strand_id
1 'polypeptide(L)'
;MSEESGFKIFVINQSNKDRIIRAVIAALLILAYFVVPSSVNNSIVLIGLGVAGVLVFNAVSGNCYIYRMLGINTCPLPQSKKV
;
A
#
# COMPACT_ATOMS: atom_id res chain seq x y z
N MET A 1 -12.01 -19.94 25.95
CA MET A 1 -12.41 -18.56 25.61
C MET A 1 -12.71 -18.56 24.13
N SER A 2 -13.98 -18.61 23.82
CA SER A 2 -14.56 -18.90 22.51
C SER A 2 -14.51 -17.68 21.58
N GLU A 3 -14.40 -17.99 20.29
CA GLU A 3 -14.87 -17.20 19.13
C GLU A 3 -14.52 -15.70 19.05
N GLU A 4 -13.47 -15.38 18.27
CA GLU A 4 -13.54 -14.34 17.23
C GLU A 4 -12.46 -14.57 16.15
N SER A 5 -12.46 -15.74 15.50
CA SER A 5 -11.69 -15.97 14.27
C SER A 5 -12.43 -15.40 13.05
N GLY A 6 -12.95 -14.17 13.19
CA GLY A 6 -13.46 -13.41 12.06
C GLY A 6 -12.29 -12.96 11.19
N PHE A 7 -12.35 -13.19 9.88
CA PHE A 7 -11.42 -12.58 8.94
C PHE A 7 -11.60 -11.06 9.02
N LYS A 8 -10.83 -10.37 9.86
CA LYS A 8 -10.80 -8.91 9.85
C LYS A 8 -10.30 -8.49 8.47
N ILE A 9 -11.22 -7.99 7.64
CA ILE A 9 -10.94 -7.55 6.26
C ILE A 9 -10.00 -6.34 6.30
N PHE A 10 -10.20 -5.44 7.28
CA PHE A 10 -9.43 -4.22 7.47
C PHE A 10 -8.51 -4.35 8.69
N VAL A 11 -7.30 -4.90 8.48
CA VAL A 11 -6.23 -4.98 9.49
C VAL A 11 -5.08 -4.08 9.04
N ILE A 12 -4.68 -3.13 9.89
CA ILE A 12 -3.56 -2.25 9.59
C ILE A 12 -2.24 -2.97 9.91
N ASN A 13 -1.37 -3.14 8.92
CA ASN A 13 -0.06 -3.79 9.05
C ASN A 13 1.10 -2.95 8.53
N GLN A 14 0.84 -1.70 8.16
CA GLN A 14 1.85 -0.77 7.67
C GLN A 14 1.92 0.49 8.51
N SER A 15 3.14 1.00 8.69
CA SER A 15 3.37 2.29 9.34
C SER A 15 2.79 3.45 8.54
N ASN A 16 2.55 4.58 9.22
CA ASN A 16 2.17 5.83 8.56
C ASN A 16 3.23 6.29 7.53
N LYS A 17 4.51 5.99 7.76
CA LYS A 17 5.59 6.35 6.82
C LYS A 17 5.46 5.55 5.52
N ASP A 18 5.29 4.24 5.62
CA ASP A 18 5.04 3.36 4.46
C ASP A 18 3.82 3.80 3.67
N ARG A 19 2.74 4.17 4.37
CA ARG A 19 1.49 4.65 3.80
C ARG A 19 1.70 5.92 2.97
N ILE A 20 2.42 6.89 3.51
CA ILE A 20 2.74 8.15 2.82
C ILE A 20 3.61 7.90 1.59
N ILE A 21 4.66 7.09 1.72
CA ILE A 21 5.56 6.78 0.60
C ILE A 21 4.77 6.14 -0.56
N ARG A 22 3.89 5.18 -0.26
CA ARG A 22 3.04 4.54 -1.29
C ARG A 22 2.07 5.51 -1.94
N ALA A 23 1.46 6.40 -1.17
CA ALA A 23 0.58 7.44 -1.71
C ALA A 23 1.33 8.41 -2.63
N VAL A 24 2.55 8.82 -2.26
CA VAL A 24 3.39 9.71 -3.08
C VAL A 24 3.79 9.02 -4.39
N ILE A 25 4.25 7.77 -4.34
CA ILE A 25 4.62 7.02 -5.55
C ILE A 25 3.41 6.84 -6.47
N ALA A 26 2.24 6.50 -5.91
CA ALA A 26 1.02 6.38 -6.69
C ALA A 26 0.62 7.70 -7.37
N ALA A 27 0.69 8.82 -6.65
CA ALA A 27 0.41 10.14 -7.21
C ALA A 27 1.37 10.50 -8.36
N LEU A 28 2.66 10.20 -8.22
CA LEU A 28 3.65 10.42 -9.27
C LEU A 28 3.39 9.57 -10.51
N LEU A 29 3.01 8.29 -10.34
CA LEU A 29 2.65 7.41 -11.46
C LEU A 29 1.38 7.89 -12.19
N ILE A 30 0.37 8.33 -11.44
CA ILE A 30 -0.85 8.89 -12.02
C ILE A 30 -0.54 10.21 -12.73
N LEU A 31 0.30 11.07 -12.17
CA LEU A 31 0.70 12.30 -12.86
C LEU A 31 1.49 11.98 -14.14
N ALA A 32 2.43 11.03 -14.07
CA ALA A 32 3.21 10.58 -15.22
C ALA A 32 2.32 10.12 -16.37
N TYR A 33 1.21 9.43 -16.10
CA TYR A 33 0.23 9.05 -17.13
C TYR A 33 -0.21 10.22 -18.01
N PHE A 34 -0.43 11.41 -17.42
CA PHE A 34 -0.89 12.59 -18.16
C PHE A 34 0.21 13.31 -18.95
N VAL A 35 1.48 13.08 -18.62
CA VAL A 35 2.63 13.74 -19.27
C VAL A 35 3.36 12.82 -20.26
N VAL A 36 3.11 11.52 -20.20
CA VAL A 36 3.74 10.53 -21.08
C VAL A 36 3.27 10.73 -22.52
N PRO A 37 4.20 10.79 -23.49
CA PRO A 37 3.85 10.97 -24.89
C PRO A 37 3.14 9.73 -25.46
N SER A 38 2.23 9.95 -26.40
CA SER A 38 1.40 8.91 -27.03
C SER A 38 2.20 7.87 -27.83
N SER A 39 3.49 8.09 -28.06
CA SER A 39 4.41 7.13 -28.68
C SER A 39 4.81 6.00 -27.74
N VAL A 40 4.58 6.14 -26.43
CA VAL A 40 4.82 5.08 -25.45
C VAL A 40 3.77 3.99 -25.59
N ASN A 41 4.21 2.74 -25.50
CA ASN A 41 3.35 1.58 -25.61
C ASN A 41 2.20 1.63 -24.57
N ASN A 42 0.96 1.65 -25.06
CA ASN A 42 -0.24 1.78 -24.25
C ASN A 42 -0.34 0.67 -23.17
N SER A 43 0.19 -0.52 -23.43
CA SER A 43 0.23 -1.62 -22.46
C SER A 43 1.08 -1.28 -21.23
N ILE A 44 2.21 -0.59 -21.42
CA ILE A 44 3.10 -0.20 -20.32
C ILE A 44 2.40 0.85 -19.44
N VAL A 45 1.74 1.81 -20.08
CA VAL A 45 0.99 2.88 -19.41
C VAL A 45 -0.16 2.31 -18.57
N LEU A 46 -0.92 1.36 -19.13
CA LEU A 46 -2.01 0.68 -18.42
C LEU A 46 -1.53 -0.15 -17.23
N ILE A 47 -0.42 -0.90 -17.38
CA ILE A 47 0.18 -1.65 -16.27
C ILE A 47 0.61 -0.69 -15.16
N GLY A 48 1.28 0.41 -15.52
CA GLY A 48 1.69 1.45 -14.57
C GLY A 48 0.51 2.03 -13.79
N LEU A 49 -0.61 2.30 -14.47
CA LEU A 49 -1.83 2.79 -13.82
C LEU A 49 -2.46 1.73 -12.90
N GLY A 50 -2.43 0.46 -13.30
CA GLY A 50 -2.86 -0.66 -12.45
C GLY A 50 -2.03 -0.77 -11.17
N VAL A 51 -0.71 -0.66 -11.28
CA VAL A 51 0.21 -0.62 -10.13
C VAL A 51 -0.11 0.58 -9.23
N ALA A 52 -0.35 1.76 -9.80
CA ALA A 52 -0.74 2.94 -9.04
C ALA A 52 -2.04 2.70 -8.28
N GLY A 53 -3.05 2.09 -8.89
CA GLY A 53 -4.31 1.73 -8.22
C GLY A 53 -4.11 0.79 -7.03
N VAL A 54 -3.27 -0.25 -7.18
CA VAL A 54 -2.92 -1.15 -6.06
C VAL A 54 -2.21 -0.40 -4.94
N LEU A 55 -1.28 0.51 -5.28
CA LEU A 55 -0.58 1.33 -4.29
C LEU A 55 -1.52 2.27 -3.54
N VAL A 56 -2.50 2.90 -4.23
CA VAL A 56 -3.54 3.71 -3.60
C VAL A 56 -4.38 2.85 -2.66
N PHE A 57 -4.87 1.70 -3.10
CA PHE A 57 -5.65 0.79 -2.26
C PHE A 57 -4.89 0.40 -0.99
N ASN A 58 -3.60 0.09 -1.13
CA ASN A 58 -2.74 -0.26 -0.01
C ASN A 58 -2.54 0.93 0.95
N ALA A 59 -2.29 2.12 0.40
CA ALA A 59 -2.20 3.35 1.17
C ALA A 59 -3.52 3.74 1.84
N VAL A 60 -4.69 3.44 1.28
CA VAL A 60 -5.99 3.79 1.90
C VAL A 60 -6.35 2.81 3.00
N SER A 61 -6.21 1.51 2.73
CA SER A 61 -6.54 0.44 3.70
C SER A 61 -5.56 0.33 4.85
N GLY A 62 -4.30 0.76 4.66
CA GLY A 62 -3.21 0.50 5.61
C GLY A 62 -2.84 -0.98 5.71
N ASN A 63 -3.32 -1.81 4.77
CA ASN A 63 -3.15 -3.25 4.74
C ASN A 63 -2.47 -3.70 3.45
N CYS A 64 -1.17 -3.99 3.54
CA CYS A 64 -0.47 -4.66 2.46
C CYS A 64 -0.73 -6.16 2.56
N TYR A 65 -1.60 -6.69 1.71
CA TYR A 65 -1.95 -8.11 1.71
C TYR A 65 -0.73 -9.02 1.54
N ILE A 66 0.29 -8.60 0.79
CA ILE A 66 1.54 -9.34 0.68
C ILE A 66 2.22 -9.44 2.04
N TYR A 67 2.33 -8.33 2.79
CA TYR A 67 2.91 -8.35 4.14
C TYR A 67 2.06 -9.20 5.08
N ARG A 68 0.73 -9.15 4.96
CA ARG A 68 -0.17 -9.99 5.75
C ARG A 68 0.02 -11.48 5.47
N MET A 69 0.14 -11.88 4.20
CA MET A 69 0.41 -13.26 3.79
C MET A 69 1.76 -13.76 4.31
N LEU A 70 2.75 -12.86 4.40
CA LEU A 70 4.07 -13.14 4.96
C LEU A 70 4.15 -13.00 6.49
N GLY A 71 3.06 -12.60 7.17
CA GLY A 71 3.08 -12.34 8.62
C GLY A 71 3.88 -11.10 9.06
N ILE A 72 4.21 -10.20 8.13
CA ILE A 72 5.01 -9.00 8.37
C ILE A 72 4.11 -7.84 8.80
N ASN A 73 4.56 -7.09 9.81
CA ASN A 73 3.93 -5.85 10.25
C ASN A 73 5.01 -4.76 10.39
N THR A 74 4.87 -3.66 9.65
CA THR A 74 5.81 -2.53 9.72
C THR A 74 5.37 -1.44 10.68
N CYS A 75 4.25 -1.63 11.39
CA CYS A 75 3.81 -0.71 12.41
C CYS A 75 4.92 -0.50 13.47
N PRO A 76 5.07 0.74 13.96
CA PRO A 76 6.09 1.05 14.96
C PRO A 76 5.86 0.20 16.21
N LEU A 77 6.94 -0.40 16.72
CA LEU A 77 6.90 -1.09 18.00
C LEU A 77 6.55 -0.09 19.10
N PRO A 78 5.76 -0.50 20.11
CA PRO A 78 5.57 0.32 21.30
C PRO A 78 6.94 0.61 21.90
N GLN A 79 7.24 1.89 22.11
CA GLN A 79 8.51 2.31 22.70
C GLN A 79 8.58 1.68 24.11
N SER A 80 9.51 0.74 24.29
CA SER A 80 9.83 0.22 25.62
C SER A 80 10.30 1.40 26.45
N LYS A 81 9.46 1.83 27.40
CA LYS A 81 9.80 2.83 28.41
C LYS A 81 11.04 2.28 29.11
N LYS A 82 12.23 2.79 28.76
CA LYS A 82 13.47 2.51 29.49
C LYS A 82 13.20 2.88 30.95
N VAL A 83 13.14 1.87 31.81
CA VAL A 83 13.17 2.00 33.26
C VAL A 83 14.59 2.35 33.66
#